data_AF-A0AAV5STP1-F1
#
_entry.id   AF-A0AAV5STP1-F1
#
_cell.length_a   1.000
_cell.length_b   1.000
_cell.length_c   1.000
_cell.angle_alpha   90.00
_cell.angle_beta   90.00
_cell.angle_gamma   90.00
#
_symmetry.space_group_name_H-M   'P 1'
#
loop_
_entity.id
_entity.type
_entity.pdbx_description
1 polymer ?
#
loop_
_entity_poly.entity_id
_entity_poly.type
_entity_poly.pdbx_seq_one_letter_code
_entity_poly.pdbx_strand_id
1 'polypeptide(L)'
;KKTHLLSLDGGGIRGLVLTTILDEIEREIPNFFDRIEWTAGTSTGSILSLALSQGKSIGDCRNIYFKFKGAVFTRSRGLNYDETV
;
A
#
# COMPACT_ATOMS: atom_id res chain seq x y z
N LYS A 1 26.23 2.07 14.01
CA LYS A 1 25.57 1.19 13.02
C LYS A 1 24.58 2.05 12.24
N LYS A 2 24.49 1.94 10.90
CA LYS A 2 23.48 2.65 10.11
C LYS A 2 22.20 1.80 10.07
N THR A 3 21.04 2.44 10.14
CA THR A 3 19.74 1.77 10.07
C THR A 3 18.93 2.32 8.91
N HIS A 4 18.29 1.42 8.15
CA HIS A 4 17.47 1.77 7.00
C HIS A 4 15.99 1.59 7.31
N LEU A 5 15.22 2.65 7.12
CA LEU A 5 13.77 2.68 7.30
C LEU A 5 13.09 3.07 5.99
N LEU A 6 12.05 2.32 5.62
CA LEU A 6 11.15 2.62 4.51
C LEU A 6 9.83 3.18 5.05
N SER A 7 9.49 4.42 4.69
CA SER A 7 8.22 5.04 5.04
C SER A 7 7.27 5.03 3.84
N LEU A 8 6.04 4.56 4.04
CA LEU A 8 5.04 4.36 3.01
C LEU A 8 3.81 5.22 3.30
N ASP A 9 3.60 6.24 2.48
CA ASP A 9 2.49 7.18 2.65
C ASP A 9 1.13 6.53 2.35
N GLY A 10 0.10 7.09 2.98
CA GLY A 10 -1.29 6.78 2.65
C GLY A 10 -1.71 7.40 1.33
N GLY A 11 -2.72 6.82 0.68
CA GLY A 11 -3.20 7.36 -0.60
C GLY A 11 -4.47 6.74 -1.16
N GLY A 12 -5.11 5.83 -0.44
CA GLY A 12 -6.25 5.07 -0.96
C GLY A 12 -5.82 4.21 -2.14
N ILE A 13 -6.62 4.18 -3.20
CA ILE A 13 -6.29 3.42 -4.41
C ILE A 13 -4.97 3.85 -5.08
N ARG A 14 -4.49 5.08 -4.83
CA ARG A 14 -3.19 5.57 -5.33
C ARG A 14 -1.99 4.83 -4.75
N GLY A 15 -2.18 3.99 -3.72
CA GLY A 15 -1.15 3.07 -3.27
C GLY A 15 -0.66 2.11 -4.37
N LEU A 16 -1.41 1.92 -5.46
CA LEU A 16 -0.92 1.25 -6.67
C LEU A 16 0.32 1.94 -7.26
N VAL A 17 0.38 3.28 -7.27
CA VAL A 17 1.55 4.03 -7.73
C VAL A 17 2.76 3.72 -6.86
N LEU A 18 2.56 3.65 -5.55
CA LEU A 18 3.61 3.28 -4.60
C LEU A 18 4.14 1.87 -4.88
N THR A 19 3.27 0.90 -5.19
CA THR A 19 3.73 -0.44 -5.60
C THR A 19 4.52 -0.44 -6.91
N THR A 20 4.24 0.47 -7.85
CA THR A 20 5.02 0.58 -9.10
C THR A 20 6.39 1.18 -8.84
N ILE A 21 6.47 2.23 -8.02
CA ILE A 21 7.76 2.85 -7.64
C ILE A 21 8.65 1.83 -6.95
N LEU A 22 8.11 1.07 -6.00
CA LEU A 22 8.84 0.06 -5.25
C LEU A 22 9.34 -1.10 -6.14
N ASP A 23 8.56 -1.51 -7.13
CA ASP A 23 8.95 -2.53 -8.11
C ASP A 23 10.14 -2.06 -8.95
N GLU A 24 10.10 -0.80 -9.39
CA GLU A 24 11.17 -0.20 -10.17
C GLU A 24 12.45 -0.03 -9.35
N ILE A 25 12.33 0.38 -8.08
CA ILE A 25 13.47 0.48 -7.17
C ILE A 25 14.14 -0.89 -6.99
N GLU A 26 13.37 -1.96 -6.76
CA GLU A 26 13.93 -3.30 -6.61
C GLU A 26 14.59 -3.81 -7.90
N ARG A 27 14.05 -3.42 -9.07
CA ARG A 27 14.64 -3.77 -10.37
C ARG A 27 16.00 -3.10 -10.58
N GLU A 28 16.11 -1.82 -10.26
CA GLU A 28 17.36 -1.06 -10.42
C GLU A 28 18.36 -1.33 -9.28
N ILE A 29 17.86 -1.71 -8.10
CA ILE A 29 18.64 -2.01 -6.90
C ILE A 29 18.26 -3.40 -6.38
N PRO A 30 18.89 -4.47 -6.88
CA PRO A 30 18.59 -5.83 -6.45
C PRO A 30 18.79 -6.04 -4.95
N ASN A 31 17.83 -6.73 -4.32
CA ASN A 31 17.77 -6.98 -2.89
C ASN A 31 17.65 -5.68 -2.08
N PHE A 32 16.88 -4.70 -2.59
CA PHE A 32 16.66 -3.44 -1.89
C PHE A 32 15.89 -3.69 -0.59
N PHE A 33 14.84 -4.52 -0.62
CA PHE A 33 14.05 -4.84 0.57
C PHE A 33 14.84 -5.59 1.65
N ASP A 34 15.80 -6.44 1.28
CA ASP A 34 16.66 -7.17 2.24
C ASP A 34 17.54 -6.24 3.08
N ARG A 35 17.73 -5.00 2.63
CA ARG A 35 18.53 -3.97 3.30
C ARG A 35 17.69 -3.08 4.22
N ILE A 36 16.36 -3.17 4.15
CA ILE A 36 15.43 -2.39 4.97
C ILE A 36 15.22 -3.11 6.31
N GLU A 37 15.57 -2.46 7.42
CA GLU A 37 15.36 -3.01 8.76
C GLU A 37 13.97 -2.67 9.32
N TRP A 38 13.41 -1.54 8.90
CA TRP A 38 12.13 -1.04 9.42
C TRP A 38 11.22 -0.59 8.29
N THR A 39 9.95 -0.96 8.36
CA THR A 39 8.91 -0.40 7.50
C THR A 39 7.88 0.34 8.35
N ALA A 40 7.51 1.53 7.93
CA ALA A 40 6.45 2.32 8.53
C ALA A 40 5.46 2.72 7.42
N GLY A 41 4.18 2.88 7.78
CA GLY A 41 3.23 3.40 6.82
C GLY A 41 1.92 3.83 7.44
N THR A 42 1.18 4.66 6.72
CA THR A 42 -0.09 5.25 7.16
C THR A 42 -1.22 4.86 6.21
N SER A 43 -2.40 4.52 6.72
CA SER A 43 -3.56 4.12 5.91
C SER A 43 -3.20 2.99 4.92
N THR A 44 -3.40 3.15 3.62
CA THR A 44 -3.01 2.14 2.61
C THR A 44 -1.51 1.83 2.60
N GLY A 45 -0.67 2.77 3.05
CA GLY A 45 0.75 2.54 3.29
C GLY A 45 1.02 1.62 4.48
N SER A 46 0.17 1.58 5.52
CA SER A 46 0.33 0.63 6.64
C SER A 46 0.01 -0.80 6.21
N ILE A 47 -0.98 -0.99 5.33
CA ILE A 47 -1.30 -2.28 4.72
C ILE A 47 -0.09 -2.80 3.92
N LEU A 48 0.54 -1.93 3.12
CA LEU A 48 1.76 -2.26 2.38
C LEU A 48 2.93 -2.58 3.30
N SER A 49 3.18 -1.75 4.31
CA SER A 49 4.23 -1.95 5.31
C SER A 49 4.10 -3.30 6.00
N LEU A 50 2.87 -3.65 6.42
CA LEU A 50 2.58 -4.93 7.06
C LEU A 50 2.79 -6.11 6.10
N ALA A 51 2.33 -6.01 4.85
CA ALA A 51 2.51 -7.07 3.86
C ALA A 51 4.01 -7.32 3.58
N LEU A 52 4.79 -6.25 3.40
CA LEU A 52 6.24 -6.34 3.20
C LEU A 52 6.94 -6.96 4.42
N SER A 53 6.56 -6.55 5.64
CA SER A 53 7.06 -7.15 6.89
C SER A 53 6.78 -8.65 7.01
N GLN A 54 5.79 -9.17 6.28
CA GLN A 54 5.44 -10.59 6.22
C GLN A 54 6.14 -11.32 5.05
N GLY A 55 7.11 -10.69 4.39
CA GLY A 55 7.83 -11.28 3.25
C GLY A 55 7.00 -11.38 1.97
N LYS A 56 5.92 -10.59 1.84
CA LYS A 56 5.14 -10.53 0.59
C LYS A 56 5.94 -9.80 -0.49
N SER A 57 5.86 -10.30 -1.71
CA SER A 57 6.45 -9.62 -2.86
C SER A 57 5.70 -8.33 -3.20
N ILE A 58 6.33 -7.43 -3.95
CA ILE A 58 5.64 -6.24 -4.48
C ILE A 58 4.45 -6.62 -5.37
N GLY A 59 4.56 -7.73 -6.11
CA GLY A 59 3.44 -8.31 -6.86
C GLY A 59 2.26 -8.71 -5.98
N ASP A 60 2.52 -9.37 -4.84
CA ASP A 60 1.50 -9.72 -3.86
C ASP A 60 0.82 -8.46 -3.29
N CYS A 61 1.63 -7.47 -2.91
CA CYS A 61 1.19 -6.18 -2.43
C CYS A 61 0.26 -5.47 -3.43
N ARG A 62 0.62 -5.48 -4.71
CA ARG A 62 -0.21 -4.94 -5.80
C ARG A 62 -1.52 -5.72 -5.96
N ASN A 63 -1.47 -7.04 -5.83
CA ASN A 63 -2.64 -7.91 -5.90
C ASN A 63 -3.65 -7.65 -4.77
N ILE A 64 -3.22 -7.22 -3.59
CA ILE A 64 -4.13 -6.79 -2.51
C ILE A 64 -5.05 -5.67 -3.01
N TYR A 65 -4.51 -4.64 -3.67
CA TYR A 65 -5.32 -3.56 -4.24
C TYR A 65 -6.30 -4.08 -5.29
N PHE A 66 -5.87 -4.93 -6.22
CA PHE A 66 -6.75 -5.45 -7.26
C PHE A 66 -7.89 -6.31 -6.71
N LYS A 67 -7.62 -7.12 -5.68
CA LYS A 67 -8.64 -7.95 -5.02
C LYS A 67 -9.66 -7.11 -4.25
N PHE A 68 -9.22 -6.10 -3.52
CA PHE A 68 -10.09 -5.38 -2.58
C PHE A 68 -10.64 -4.07 -3.12
N LYS A 69 -10.11 -3.49 -4.21
CA LYS A 69 -10.55 -2.18 -4.71
C LYS A 69 -12.05 -2.09 -4.94
N GLY A 70 -12.66 -3.18 -5.43
CA GLY A 70 -14.07 -3.24 -5.77
C GLY A 70 -14.99 -3.38 -4.57
N ALA A 71 -14.47 -3.73 -3.40
CA ALA A 71 -15.21 -3.77 -2.14
C ALA A 71 -14.96 -2.50 -1.32
N VAL A 72 -13.70 -2.09 -1.21
CA VAL A 72 -13.25 -0.97 -0.37
C VAL A 72 -13.58 0.39 -0.97
N PHE A 73 -13.41 0.56 -2.28
CA PHE A 73 -13.69 1.82 -2.97
C PHE A 73 -15.03 1.75 -3.71
N THR A 74 -16.03 1.13 -3.08
CA THR A 74 -17.41 1.21 -3.53
C THR A 74 -17.97 2.58 -3.18
N ARG A 75 -18.77 3.12 -4.09
CA ARG A 75 -19.57 4.30 -3.79
C ARG A 75 -20.63 3.87 -2.79
N SER A 76 -20.46 4.24 -1.52
CA SER A 76 -21.58 4.26 -0.60
C SER A 76 -22.62 5.19 -1.24
N ARG A 77 -23.76 4.66 -1.67
CA ARG A 77 -24.96 5.49 -1.77
C ARG A 77 -25.15 5.97 -0.33
N GLY A 78 -24.76 7.21 -0.05
CA GLY A 78 -24.98 7.81 1.24
C GLY A 78 -26.41 7.52 1.66
N LEU A 79 -26.59 7.21 2.95
CA LEU A 79 -27.90 7.16 3.58
C LEU A 79 -28.74 8.29 2.98
N ASN A 80 -29.85 7.96 2.32
CA ASN A 80 -30.76 8.95 1.77
C ASN A 80 -31.07 9.91 2.91
N TYR A 81 -30.57 11.14 2.85
CA TYR A 81 -31.08 12.20 3.69
C TYR A 81 -32.44 12.50 3.09
N ASP A 82 -33.49 12.13 3.82
CA ASP A 82 -34.87 12.31 3.40
C ASP A 82 -35.10 13.81 3.14
N GLU A 83 -35.39 14.18 1.88
CA GLU A 83 -35.75 15.55 1.48
C GLU A 83 -37.22 15.88 1.86
N THR A 84 -37.64 15.49 3.06
CA THR A 84 -38.93 15.89 3.63
C THR A 84 -38.77 16.34 5.07
N VAL A 85 -38.30 17.58 5.24
CA VAL A 85 -38.82 18.52 6.27
C VAL A 85 -38.77 19.93 5.72
#